data_AF-A0A2V9YHW4-F1
#
_entry.id   AF-A0A2V9YHW4-F1
#
_cell.length_a   1.000
_cell.length_b   1.000
_cell.length_c   1.000
_cell.angle_alpha   90.00
_cell.angle_beta   90.00
_cell.angle_gamma   90.00
#
_symmetry.space_group_name_H-M   'P 1'
#
loop_
_entity.id
_entity.type
_entity.pdbx_description
1 polymer ?
#
loop_
_entity_poly.entity_id
_entity_poly.type
_entity_poly.pdbx_seq_one_letter_code
_entity_poly.pdbx_strand_id
1 'polypeptide(L)'
;MSQSEDKLLVTIEGSSGRHYTVRFDGVSSVESHSPQDMMLYALSEADVDAESLRRYDFLNWYFDEPEQEESKSYLRIVANRFAVTESD
;
A
#
# COMPACT_ATOMS: atom_id res chain seq x y z
N MET A 1 16.88 -6.48 -20.40
CA MET A 1 17.35 -5.50 -19.40
C MET A 1 16.36 -5.58 -18.25
N SER A 2 16.67 -6.35 -17.21
CA SER A 2 15.77 -6.58 -16.07
C SER A 2 16.11 -5.53 -15.00
N GLN A 3 15.31 -4.47 -14.95
CA GLN A 3 15.24 -3.62 -13.78
C GLN A 3 14.51 -4.43 -12.71
N SER A 4 15.01 -4.40 -11.48
CA SER A 4 14.49 -5.19 -10.36
C SER A 4 13.03 -4.84 -10.03
N GLU A 5 12.08 -5.50 -10.68
CA GLU A 5 10.63 -5.35 -10.46
C GLU A 5 10.16 -5.92 -9.11
N ASP A 6 11.06 -6.51 -8.32
CA ASP A 6 10.71 -7.15 -7.05
C ASP A 6 10.60 -6.19 -5.87
N LYS A 7 10.81 -4.87 -6.04
CA LYS A 7 10.81 -3.92 -4.91
C LYS A 7 9.99 -2.66 -5.19
N LEU A 8 9.23 -2.24 -4.17
CA LEU A 8 8.42 -1.02 -4.20
C LEU A 8 8.66 -0.20 -2.92
N LEU A 9 8.76 1.12 -3.05
CA LEU A 9 8.81 2.06 -1.94
C LEU A 9 7.53 2.90 -1.94
N VAL A 10 6.85 2.96 -0.81
CA VAL A 10 5.66 3.79 -0.59
C VAL A 10 5.96 4.76 0.54
N THR A 11 5.73 6.06 0.32
CA THR A 11 5.85 7.08 1.36
C THR A 11 4.48 7.32 1.99
N ILE A 12 4.44 7.38 3.31
CA ILE A 12 3.21 7.46 4.08
C ILE A 12 3.35 8.53 5.17
N GLU A 13 2.30 9.30 5.42
CA GLU A 13 2.27 10.23 6.55
C GLU A 13 1.52 9.58 7.71
N GLY A 14 2.19 9.48 8.87
CA GLY A 14 1.57 9.01 10.10
C GLY A 14 0.71 10.09 10.75
N SER A 15 -0.14 9.71 11.72
CA SER A 15 -1.00 10.65 12.45
C SER A 15 -0.25 11.74 13.23
N SER A 16 1.07 11.59 13.41
CA SER A 16 1.97 12.59 14.00
C SER A 16 2.48 13.63 13.01
N GLY A 17 2.14 13.52 11.71
CA GLY A 17 2.71 14.32 10.61
C GLY A 17 4.11 13.85 10.18
N ARG A 18 4.62 12.75 10.75
CA ARG A 18 5.91 12.16 10.36
C ARG A 18 5.74 11.33 9.11
N HIS A 19 6.74 11.39 8.25
CA HIS A 19 6.78 10.57 7.05
C HIS A 19 7.49 9.26 7.33
N TYR A 20 6.99 8.17 6.75
CA TYR A 20 7.62 6.86 6.78
C TYR A 20 7.73 6.32 5.37
N THR A 21 8.79 5.56 5.12
CA THR A 21 8.96 4.77 3.91
C THR A 21 8.64 3.31 4.21
N VAL A 22 7.67 2.75 3.51
CA VAL A 22 7.35 1.33 3.51
C VAL A 22 8.01 0.69 2.29
N ARG A 23 8.97 -0.21 2.54
CA ARG A 23 9.62 -1.00 1.50
C ARG A 23 8.96 -2.36 1.38
N PHE A 24 8.46 -2.69 0.20
CA PHE A 24 8.02 -4.03 -0.17
C PHE A 24 9.10 -4.77 -0.94
N ASP A 25 9.31 -6.04 -0.61
CA ASP A 25 10.21 -6.95 -1.32
C ASP A 25 9.41 -8.15 -1.87
N GLY A 26 9.79 -8.65 -3.04
CA GLY A 26 9.09 -9.71 -3.76
C GLY A 26 7.72 -9.27 -4.29
N VAL A 27 7.64 -8.07 -4.87
CA VAL A 27 6.40 -7.50 -5.40
C VAL A 27 5.97 -8.28 -6.65
N SER A 28 4.72 -8.76 -6.64
CA SER A 28 4.09 -9.49 -7.74
C SER A 28 3.07 -8.62 -8.49
N SER A 29 2.33 -7.77 -7.77
CA SER A 29 1.40 -6.82 -8.39
C SER A 29 1.19 -5.55 -7.56
N VAL A 30 0.82 -4.49 -8.27
CA VAL A 30 0.41 -3.20 -7.70
C VAL A 30 -0.83 -2.73 -8.45
N GLU A 31 -1.90 -2.46 -7.71
CA GLU A 31 -3.12 -1.83 -8.22
C GLU A 31 -3.35 -0.53 -7.44
N SER A 32 -3.71 0.56 -8.12
CA SER A 32 -3.92 1.85 -7.44
C SER A 32 -4.96 2.70 -8.15
N HIS A 33 -5.72 3.44 -7.36
CA HIS A 33 -6.66 4.46 -7.83
C HIS A 33 -6.58 5.67 -6.89
N SER A 34 -6.22 6.83 -7.44
CA SER A 34 -6.03 8.10 -6.70
C SER A 34 -5.33 7.92 -5.33
N PRO A 35 -4.14 7.29 -5.25
CA PRO A 35 -3.52 6.92 -3.98
C PRO A 35 -2.89 8.09 -3.21
N GLN A 36 -2.89 9.30 -3.81
CA GLN A 36 -2.36 10.49 -3.19
C GLN A 36 -3.21 10.90 -1.98
N ASP A 37 -2.56 11.43 -0.95
CA ASP A 37 -3.19 11.96 0.28
C ASP A 37 -4.06 10.95 1.05
N MET A 38 -3.86 9.64 0.80
CA MET A 38 -4.54 8.59 1.55
C MET A 38 -4.00 8.49 2.98
N MET A 39 -4.91 8.43 3.95
CA MET A 39 -4.58 8.07 5.33
C MET A 39 -4.66 6.55 5.49
N LEU A 40 -3.54 5.93 5.84
CA LEU A 40 -3.41 4.48 5.85
C LEU A 40 -3.99 3.89 7.14
N TYR A 41 -5.17 3.30 7.03
CA TYR A 41 -5.92 2.82 8.19
C TYR A 41 -6.00 1.31 8.35
N ALA A 42 -5.61 0.51 7.35
CA ALA A 42 -5.63 -0.94 7.48
C ALA A 42 -4.44 -1.56 6.76
N LEU A 43 -3.82 -2.53 7.43
CA LEU A 43 -2.96 -3.54 6.83
C LEU A 43 -3.78 -4.84 6.90
N SER A 44 -4.66 -5.06 5.92
CA SER A 44 -5.31 -6.37 5.80
C SER A 44 -4.32 -7.30 5.11
N GLU A 45 -3.74 -8.23 5.86
CA GLU A 45 -2.95 -9.32 5.32
C GLU A 45 -3.91 -10.45 4.94
N ALA A 46 -3.99 -10.78 3.66
CA ALA A 46 -4.70 -11.96 3.18
C ALA A 46 -3.71 -12.92 2.52
N ASP A 47 -3.85 -14.21 2.84
CA ASP A 47 -3.19 -15.28 2.10
C ASP A 47 -3.64 -15.20 0.64
N VAL A 48 -2.68 -15.11 -0.28
CA VAL A 48 -2.93 -15.38 -1.70
C VAL A 48 -2.53 -16.83 -1.98
N ASP A 49 -3.06 -17.43 -3.05
CA ASP A 49 -2.86 -18.85 -3.40
C ASP A 49 -1.39 -19.29 -3.55
N ALA A 50 -0.43 -18.36 -3.48
CA ALA A 50 1.00 -18.64 -3.41
C ALA A 50 1.51 -18.49 -1.97
N GLU A 51 2.06 -19.57 -1.39
CA GLU A 51 2.50 -19.69 0.02
C GLU A 51 3.49 -18.62 0.52
N SER A 52 4.04 -17.76 -0.35
CA SER A 52 5.02 -16.72 0.01
C SER A 52 4.58 -15.30 -0.34
N LEU A 53 3.36 -15.10 -0.83
CA LEU A 53 2.86 -13.78 -1.17
C LEU A 53 1.75 -13.38 -0.19
N ARG A 54 1.69 -12.09 0.09
CA ARG A 54 0.68 -11.45 0.95
C ARG A 54 0.10 -10.28 0.19
N ARG A 55 -1.20 -10.10 0.30
CA ARG A 55 -1.87 -8.89 -0.18
C ARG A 55 -1.90 -7.85 0.93
N TYR A 56 -1.56 -6.61 0.58
CA TYR A 56 -1.57 -5.43 1.43
C TYR A 56 -2.52 -4.42 0.81
N ASP A 57 -3.67 -4.18 1.44
CA ASP A 57 -4.67 -3.21 0.99
C ASP A 57 -4.60 -1.93 1.83
N PHE A 58 -4.45 -0.80 1.16
CA PHE A 58 -4.53 0.54 1.71
C PHE A 58 -5.82 1.18 1.22
N LEU A 59 -6.67 1.60 2.16
CA LEU A 59 -7.98 2.16 1.91
C LEU A 59 -8.19 3.38 2.80
N ASN A 60 -8.85 4.40 2.27
CA ASN A 60 -9.31 5.52 3.07
C ASN A 60 -10.51 5.11 3.93
N TRP A 61 -10.59 5.67 5.12
CA TRP A 61 -11.79 5.55 5.95
C TRP A 61 -12.78 6.64 5.57
N TYR A 62 -13.95 6.23 5.08
CA TYR A 62 -15.07 7.13 4.83
C TYR A 62 -16.18 6.86 5.86
N PHE A 63 -16.83 7.91 6.35
CA PHE A 63 -18.01 7.76 7.22
C PHE A 63 -19.19 7.18 6.44
N ASP A 64 -19.36 7.63 5.19
CA ASP A 64 -20.28 7.10 4.19
C ASP A 64 -19.49 6.78 2.90
N GLU A 65 -19.93 5.80 2.09
CA GLU A 65 -19.26 5.49 0.82
C GLU A 65 -19.29 6.72 -0.11
N PRO A 66 -18.16 7.13 -0.72
CA PRO A 66 -18.15 8.26 -1.64
C PRO A 66 -19.06 8.00 -2.85
N GLU A 67 -19.90 8.97 -3.21
CA GLU A 67 -20.74 8.88 -4.41
C GLU A 67 -19.91 8.94 -5.70
N GLN A 68 -18.79 9.67 -5.67
CA GLN A 68 -17.86 9.84 -6.78
C GLN A 68 -16.85 8.70 -6.80
N GLU A 69 -16.71 8.02 -7.93
CA GLU A 69 -15.82 6.85 -8.04
C GLU A 69 -14.34 7.26 -8.02
N GLU A 70 -14.01 8.45 -8.51
CA GLU A 70 -12.70 9.08 -8.35
C GLU A 70 -12.30 9.29 -6.88
N SER A 71 -13.29 9.30 -5.97
CA SER A 71 -13.09 9.48 -4.53
C SER A 71 -12.97 8.16 -3.78
N LYS A 72 -13.06 6.99 -4.41
CA LYS A 72 -12.83 5.69 -3.75
C LYS A 72 -11.36 5.27 -3.86
N SER A 73 -10.47 6.09 -3.30
CA SER A 73 -9.03 5.85 -3.36
C SER A 73 -8.60 4.53 -2.74
N TYR A 74 -7.70 3.81 -3.43
CA TYR A 74 -7.05 2.61 -2.91
C TYR A 74 -5.63 2.43 -3.44
N LEU A 75 -4.82 1.71 -2.67
CA LEU A 75 -3.55 1.13 -3.12
C LEU A 75 -3.53 -0.34 -2.65
N ARG A 76 -3.27 -1.28 -3.55
CA ARG A 76 -3.17 -2.70 -3.27
C ARG A 76 -1.85 -3.23 -3.78
N ILE A 77 -1.10 -3.90 -2.92
CA ILE A 77 0.20 -4.44 -3.23
C ILE A 77 0.19 -5.92 -2.89
N VAL A 78 0.59 -6.78 -3.81
CA VAL A 78 0.88 -8.18 -3.53
C VAL A 78 2.40 -8.34 -3.47
N ALA A 79 2.94 -8.68 -2.31
CA ALA A 79 4.37 -8.81 -2.10
C ALA A 79 4.70 -9.88 -1.06
N ASN A 80 5.97 -10.28 -0.99
CA ASN A 80 6.42 -11.30 -0.05
C ASN A 80 6.49 -10.76 1.39
N ARG A 81 7.04 -9.55 1.56
CA ARG A 81 7.17 -8.88 2.86
C ARG A 81 7.25 -7.38 2.73
N PHE A 82 7.12 -6.68 3.86
CA PHE A 82 7.43 -5.25 3.96
C PHE A 82 8.31 -4.92 5.17
N ALA A 83 8.95 -3.75 5.12
CA ALA A 83 9.65 -3.12 6.25
C ALA A 83 9.33 -1.62 6.26
N VAL A 84 9.20 -1.04 7.46
CA VAL A 84 8.90 0.39 7.64
C VAL A 84 10.12 1.09 8.25
N THR A 85 10.48 2.24 7.70
CA THR A 85 11.51 3.14 8.25
C THR A 85 10.96 4.56 8.32
N GLU A 86 11.22 5.29 9.40
CA GLU A 86 10.97 6.73 9.45
C GLU A 86 11.80 7.43 8.36
N SER A 87 11.19 8.34 7.62
CA SER A 87 11.85 9.15 6.60
C SER A 87 12.48 10.40 7.26
N ASP A 88 13.67 10.78 6.81
CA ASP A 88 14.37 12.00 7.25
C ASP A 88 13.64 13.29 6.80
#